data_AF-A0A535IS75-F1
#
_entry.id   AF-A0A535IS75-F1
#
_cell.length_a   1.000
_cell.length_b   1.000
_cell.length_c   1.000
_cell.angle_alpha   90.00
_cell.angle_beta   90.00
_cell.angle_gamma   90.00
#
_symmetry.space_group_name_H-M   'P 1'
#
loop_
_entity.id
_entity.type
_entity.pdbx_description
1 polymer ?
#
loop_
_entity_poly.entity_id
_entity_poly.type
_entity_poly.pdbx_seq_one_letter_code
_entity_poly.pdbx_strand_id
1 'polypeptide(L)'
;GFIDLHVHGWGGHDAMGSAEELDGMARALLQHGVTSFLPTAVTASFPGLTTFASTVRGWMAAAPDDGAEPLGFNLEGPFLADARRGVHNPAWIRDPADVATGELEGLLDGLRLTTVAPERPGAIELIGWLTSRGVRVSLGHSAATIVQAGEGYRAGAVSTTHLFNAMSGVDHHAPGLAVAALTADDVYVELIADGHHVDRAVWPIITRTKPA
;
A
#
# COMPACT_ATOMS: atom_id res chain seq x y z
N GLY A 1 -6.04 -17.66 10.43
CA GLY A 1 -4.92 -16.80 10.84
C GLY A 1 -5.15 -15.41 10.30
N PHE A 2 -4.34 -14.46 10.73
CA PHE A 2 -4.40 -13.09 10.21
C PHE A 2 -3.83 -13.02 8.80
N ILE A 3 -4.30 -12.04 8.03
CA ILE A 3 -3.76 -11.66 6.72
C ILE A 3 -3.15 -10.27 6.86
N ASP A 4 -1.84 -10.15 6.62
CA ASP A 4 -1.15 -8.86 6.66
C ASP A 4 -0.92 -8.34 5.23
N LEU A 5 -1.66 -7.30 4.85
CA LEU A 5 -1.59 -6.74 3.48
C LEU A 5 -0.43 -5.75 3.31
N HIS A 6 0.22 -5.35 4.40
CA HIS A 6 1.15 -4.24 4.38
C HIS A 6 2.26 -4.41 5.42
N VAL A 7 3.34 -5.08 5.04
CA VAL A 7 4.49 -5.30 5.92
C VAL A 7 5.81 -5.17 5.16
N HIS A 8 6.65 -4.23 5.57
CA HIS A 8 7.96 -3.99 4.96
C HIS A 8 9.06 -4.90 5.49
N GLY A 9 8.85 -5.50 6.67
CA GLY A 9 9.82 -6.35 7.33
C GLY A 9 9.33 -6.78 8.71
N TRP A 10 9.80 -7.93 9.16
CA TRP A 10 9.44 -8.48 10.48
C TRP A 10 10.51 -9.46 10.97
N GLY A 11 10.68 -9.58 12.29
CA GLY A 11 11.63 -10.53 12.88
C GLY A 11 13.11 -10.23 12.58
N GLY A 12 13.44 -9.00 12.18
CA GLY A 12 14.79 -8.61 11.77
C GLY A 12 15.11 -8.83 10.29
N HIS A 13 14.10 -9.17 9.49
CA HIS A 13 14.22 -9.41 8.05
C HIS A 13 13.48 -8.33 7.25
N ASP A 14 14.03 -7.96 6.08
CA ASP A 14 13.48 -6.95 5.18
C ASP A 14 12.76 -7.60 3.97
N ALA A 15 11.58 -7.11 3.62
CA ALA A 15 10.81 -7.59 2.47
C ALA A 15 11.50 -7.29 1.13
N MET A 16 12.29 -6.21 1.05
CA MET A 16 13.12 -5.87 -0.10
C MET A 16 14.49 -6.56 -0.09
N GLY A 17 14.73 -7.43 0.88
CA GLY A 17 15.93 -8.21 1.06
C GLY A 17 16.07 -9.41 0.13
N SER A 18 16.86 -10.38 0.57
CA SER A 18 17.07 -11.65 -0.15
C SER A 18 15.93 -12.66 0.06
N ALA A 19 15.92 -13.75 -0.71
CA ALA A 19 14.99 -14.87 -0.47
C ALA A 19 15.13 -15.47 0.94
N GLU A 20 16.34 -15.47 1.52
CA GLU A 20 16.59 -15.93 2.89
C GLU A 20 15.96 -14.99 3.93
N GLU A 21 15.91 -13.69 3.64
CA GLU A 21 15.18 -12.74 4.48
C GLU A 21 13.68 -12.92 4.38
N LEU A 22 13.14 -13.18 3.18
CA LEU A 22 11.73 -13.50 3.00
C LEU A 22 11.33 -14.78 3.75
N ASP A 23 12.19 -15.80 3.73
CA ASP A 23 12.05 -17.02 4.54
C ASP A 23 11.96 -16.73 6.04
N GLY A 24 12.90 -15.95 6.56
CA GLY A 24 12.94 -15.55 7.96
C GLY A 24 11.73 -14.73 8.36
N MET A 25 11.32 -13.80 7.50
CA MET A 25 10.13 -12.97 7.66
C MET A 25 8.86 -13.83 7.71
N ALA A 26 8.68 -14.77 6.79
CA ALA A 26 7.52 -15.66 6.74
C ALA A 26 7.39 -16.50 8.02
N ARG A 27 8.49 -17.09 8.51
CA ARG A 27 8.51 -17.85 9.77
C ARG A 27 8.22 -16.96 10.97
N ALA A 28 8.82 -15.77 11.02
CA ALA A 28 8.61 -14.83 12.11
C ALA A 28 7.16 -14.34 12.17
N LEU A 29 6.55 -14.01 11.04
CA LEU A 29 5.13 -13.61 10.96
C LEU A 29 4.20 -14.72 11.48
N LEU A 30 4.47 -15.97 11.11
CA LEU A 30 3.67 -17.11 11.56
C LEU A 30 3.67 -17.28 13.09
N GLN A 31 4.79 -16.98 13.76
CA GLN A 31 4.88 -16.99 15.23
C GLN A 31 3.94 -15.98 15.90
N HIS A 32 3.48 -14.95 15.17
CA HIS A 32 2.52 -13.95 15.64
C HIS A 32 1.10 -14.16 15.11
N GLY A 33 0.81 -15.33 14.51
CA GLY A 33 -0.52 -15.72 14.06
C GLY A 33 -0.92 -15.18 12.68
N VAL A 34 0.00 -14.49 11.97
CA VAL A 34 -0.16 -14.11 10.56
C VAL A 34 0.09 -15.37 9.72
N THR A 35 -0.95 -15.83 9.03
CA THR A 35 -0.87 -17.05 8.20
C THR A 35 -0.62 -16.77 6.74
N SER A 36 -0.86 -15.53 6.30
CA SER A 36 -0.60 -15.11 4.93
C SER A 36 -0.32 -13.61 4.88
N PHE A 37 0.50 -13.17 3.92
CA PHE A 37 0.90 -11.77 3.86
C PHE A 37 1.28 -11.28 2.46
N LEU A 38 1.44 -9.97 2.33
CA LEU A 38 2.07 -9.32 1.19
C LEU A 38 3.39 -8.67 1.66
N PRO A 39 4.57 -9.18 1.27
CA PRO A 39 5.80 -8.41 1.38
C PRO A 39 5.63 -7.07 0.64
N THR A 40 5.98 -5.97 1.31
CA THR A 40 5.76 -4.62 0.79
C THR A 40 7.07 -3.90 0.52
N ALA A 41 7.28 -3.49 -0.73
CA ALA A 41 8.34 -2.54 -1.05
C ALA A 41 7.94 -1.11 -0.68
N VAL A 42 8.91 -0.36 -0.15
CA VAL A 42 8.83 1.12 -0.07
C VAL A 42 9.16 1.74 -1.43
N THR A 43 9.01 3.06 -1.56
CA THR A 43 9.43 3.80 -2.77
C THR A 43 10.91 3.56 -3.06
N ALA A 44 11.18 2.99 -4.24
CA ALA A 44 12.51 2.76 -4.79
C ALA A 44 12.56 3.12 -6.28
N SER A 45 13.76 3.09 -6.87
CA SER A 45 13.90 3.23 -8.32
C SER A 45 13.21 2.07 -9.06
N PHE A 46 12.75 2.28 -10.30
CA PHE A 46 12.14 1.21 -11.11
C PHE A 46 13.00 -0.05 -11.24
N PRO A 47 14.34 0.04 -11.47
CA PRO A 47 15.20 -1.13 -11.42
C PRO A 47 15.16 -1.85 -10.05
N GLY A 48 15.11 -1.09 -8.95
CA GLY A 48 14.96 -1.65 -7.61
C GLY A 48 13.61 -2.35 -7.41
N LEU A 49 12.51 -1.74 -7.83
CA LEU A 49 11.17 -2.34 -7.76
C LEU A 49 11.07 -3.60 -8.64
N THR A 50 11.69 -3.58 -9.82
CA THR A 50 11.76 -4.74 -10.71
C THR A 50 12.56 -5.88 -10.08
N THR A 51 13.65 -5.55 -9.38
CA THR A 51 14.46 -6.52 -8.64
C THR A 51 13.66 -7.14 -7.51
N PHE A 52 13.01 -6.32 -6.68
CA PHE A 52 12.10 -6.77 -5.62
C PHE A 52 11.01 -7.69 -6.15
N ALA A 53 10.26 -7.25 -7.17
CA ALA A 53 9.17 -8.05 -7.76
C ALA A 53 9.68 -9.39 -8.31
N SER A 54 10.87 -9.41 -8.91
CA SER A 54 11.47 -10.66 -9.43
C SER A 54 11.93 -11.59 -8.30
N THR A 55 12.52 -11.04 -7.24
CA THR A 55 12.91 -11.80 -6.04
C THR A 55 11.68 -12.44 -5.40
N VAL A 56 10.63 -11.67 -5.12
CA VAL A 56 9.41 -12.20 -4.49
C VAL A 56 8.76 -13.26 -5.37
N ARG A 57 8.55 -13.00 -6.66
CA ARG A 57 7.98 -13.99 -7.59
C ARG A 57 8.76 -15.31 -7.63
N GLY A 58 10.08 -15.23 -7.72
CA GLY A 58 10.94 -16.41 -7.75
C GLY A 58 10.94 -17.17 -6.43
N TRP A 59 10.83 -16.44 -5.32
CA TRP A 59 10.78 -17.02 -3.97
C TRP A 59 9.43 -17.67 -3.65
N MET A 60 8.30 -17.11 -4.08
CA MET A 60 6.96 -17.59 -3.71
C MET A 60 6.74 -19.09 -3.94
N ALA A 61 7.27 -19.65 -5.03
CA ALA A 61 7.13 -21.08 -5.34
C ALA A 61 7.96 -22.00 -4.43
N ALA A 62 8.96 -21.44 -3.75
CA ALA A 62 9.85 -22.10 -2.81
C ALA A 62 9.68 -21.56 -1.37
N ALA A 63 8.59 -20.82 -1.12
CA ALA A 63 8.31 -20.28 0.20
C ALA A 63 8.20 -21.43 1.22
N PRO A 64 8.67 -21.22 2.47
CA PRO A 64 8.81 -22.29 3.43
C PRO A 64 7.44 -22.79 3.93
N ASP A 65 7.25 -24.12 3.97
CA ASP A 65 6.03 -24.75 4.51
C ASP A 65 5.81 -24.45 6.00
N ASP A 66 6.86 -24.04 6.71
CA ASP A 66 6.83 -23.63 8.12
C ASP A 66 6.72 -22.10 8.31
N GLY A 67 6.35 -21.36 7.27
CA GLY A 67 6.15 -19.90 7.29
C GLY A 67 4.73 -19.47 6.90
N ALA A 68 4.46 -18.17 7.03
CA ALA A 68 3.26 -17.54 6.50
C ALA A 68 3.26 -17.56 4.96
N GLU A 69 2.10 -17.78 4.34
CA GLU A 69 1.96 -17.88 2.89
C GLU A 69 2.04 -16.51 2.21
N PRO A 70 2.93 -16.30 1.23
CA PRO A 70 2.93 -15.06 0.45
C PRO A 70 1.80 -15.08 -0.60
N LEU A 71 0.98 -14.03 -0.64
CA LEU A 71 -0.16 -13.92 -1.57
C LEU A 71 0.20 -13.17 -2.88
N GLY A 72 1.46 -12.74 -3.00
CA GLY A 72 1.97 -11.83 -4.03
C GLY A 72 2.85 -10.77 -3.36
N PHE A 73 2.81 -9.54 -3.84
CA PHE A 73 3.47 -8.40 -3.19
C PHE A 73 2.66 -7.11 -3.26
N ASN A 74 3.05 -6.16 -2.40
CA ASN A 74 2.52 -4.81 -2.35
C ASN A 74 3.63 -3.81 -2.71
N LEU A 75 3.28 -2.74 -3.42
CA LEU A 75 4.15 -1.60 -3.70
C LEU A 75 3.60 -0.34 -3.05
N GLU A 76 4.25 0.13 -1.99
CA GLU A 76 3.93 1.42 -1.37
C GLU A 76 4.72 2.54 -2.07
N GLY A 77 4.16 3.03 -3.16
CA GLY A 77 4.82 3.95 -4.10
C GLY A 77 5.23 3.29 -5.41
N PRO A 78 5.89 4.02 -6.33
CA PRO A 78 6.52 5.33 -6.12
C PRO A 78 5.61 6.54 -6.40
N PHE A 79 4.33 6.31 -6.70
CA PHE A 79 3.37 7.34 -7.13
C PHE A 79 2.74 8.09 -5.97
N LEU A 80 3.58 8.68 -5.12
CA LEU A 80 3.19 9.32 -3.86
C LEU A 80 3.31 10.84 -3.96
N ALA A 81 2.64 11.57 -3.06
CA ALA A 81 2.81 13.02 -2.95
C ALA A 81 4.05 13.36 -2.13
N ASP A 82 4.93 14.18 -2.70
CA ASP A 82 6.16 14.61 -2.00
C ASP A 82 5.88 15.30 -0.65
N ALA A 83 4.80 16.08 -0.58
CA ALA A 83 4.34 16.75 0.64
C ALA A 83 3.89 15.77 1.74
N ARG A 84 3.64 14.51 1.38
CA ARG A 84 3.18 13.43 2.26
C ARG A 84 4.07 12.19 2.13
N ARG A 85 5.32 12.35 1.72
CA ARG A 85 6.24 11.22 1.50
C ARG A 85 6.58 10.43 2.76
N GLY A 86 6.47 11.02 3.96
CA GLY A 86 6.91 10.36 5.19
C GLY A 86 8.38 9.93 5.10
N VAL A 87 8.63 8.62 5.22
CA VAL A 87 9.97 8.00 5.14
C VAL A 87 10.44 7.69 3.71
N HIS A 88 9.57 7.88 2.71
CA HIS A 88 9.88 7.52 1.32
C HIS A 88 10.92 8.46 0.72
N ASN A 89 11.89 7.89 0.00
CA ASN A 89 12.97 8.65 -0.59
C ASN A 89 12.45 9.54 -1.74
N PRO A 90 12.54 10.88 -1.63
CA PRO A 90 11.98 11.79 -2.63
C PRO A 90 12.65 11.67 -4.00
N ALA A 91 13.90 11.19 -4.09
CA ALA A 91 14.60 11.00 -5.36
C ALA A 91 13.87 10.00 -6.30
N TRP A 92 13.10 9.10 -5.72
CA TRP A 92 12.42 8.01 -6.41
C TRP A 92 10.91 8.21 -6.57
N ILE A 93 10.35 9.27 -5.97
CA ILE A 93 8.96 9.64 -6.22
C ILE A 93 8.82 10.07 -7.68
N ARG A 94 7.74 9.62 -8.32
CA ARG A 94 7.44 9.88 -9.74
C ARG A 94 5.97 10.20 -9.93
N ASP A 95 5.68 10.98 -10.96
CA ASP A 95 4.33 11.10 -11.46
C ASP A 95 4.01 9.93 -12.38
N PRO A 96 2.82 9.30 -12.25
CA PRO A 96 2.35 8.29 -13.19
C PRO A 96 2.44 8.73 -14.66
N ALA A 97 2.17 10.01 -14.94
CA ALA A 97 2.24 10.59 -16.29
C ALA A 97 3.65 10.55 -16.92
N ASP A 98 4.71 10.46 -16.12
CA ASP A 98 6.10 10.46 -16.59
C ASP A 98 6.66 9.05 -16.79
N VAL A 99 5.90 8.00 -16.47
CA VAL A 99 6.36 6.61 -16.50
C VAL A 99 5.80 5.90 -17.72
N ALA A 100 6.68 5.21 -18.45
CA ALA A 100 6.25 4.44 -19.60
C ALA A 100 5.45 3.20 -19.15
N THR A 101 4.36 2.89 -19.86
CA THR A 101 3.53 1.72 -19.57
C THR A 101 4.33 0.42 -19.50
N GLY A 102 5.38 0.27 -20.32
CA GLY A 102 6.25 -0.92 -20.29
C GLY A 102 7.01 -1.12 -18.96
N GLU A 103 7.35 -0.04 -18.25
CA GLU A 103 7.97 -0.14 -16.92
C GLU A 103 6.96 -0.65 -15.88
N LEU A 104 5.69 -0.25 -16.02
CA LEU A 104 4.59 -0.72 -15.17
C LEU A 104 4.21 -2.17 -15.46
N GLU A 105 4.17 -2.56 -16.72
CA GLU A 105 3.80 -3.91 -17.15
C GLU A 105 4.74 -4.98 -16.57
N GLY A 106 6.04 -4.67 -16.47
CA GLY A 106 7.03 -5.56 -15.86
C GLY A 106 6.78 -5.87 -14.37
N LEU A 107 6.01 -5.04 -13.68
CA LEU A 107 5.68 -5.16 -12.26
C LEU A 107 4.35 -5.88 -12.01
N LEU A 108 3.50 -6.10 -13.02
CA LEU A 108 2.12 -6.58 -12.81
C LEU A 108 2.03 -8.00 -12.25
N ASP A 109 2.90 -8.89 -12.74
CA ASP A 109 2.86 -10.28 -12.31
C ASP A 109 3.29 -10.40 -10.84
N GLY A 110 2.44 -11.03 -10.03
CA GLY A 110 2.56 -11.10 -8.57
C GLY A 110 2.12 -9.84 -7.80
N LEU A 111 1.92 -8.69 -8.46
CA LEU A 111 1.43 -7.47 -7.80
C LEU A 111 -0.03 -7.63 -7.39
N ARG A 112 -0.32 -7.40 -6.11
CA ARG A 112 -1.67 -7.51 -5.55
C ARG A 112 -2.24 -6.17 -5.11
N LEU A 113 -1.38 -5.34 -4.52
CA LEU A 113 -1.76 -4.05 -3.95
C LEU A 113 -0.71 -3.00 -4.32
N THR A 114 -1.15 -1.78 -4.59
CA THR A 114 -0.23 -0.65 -4.64
C THR A 114 -0.85 0.61 -4.08
N THR A 115 -0.04 1.41 -3.40
CA THR A 115 -0.43 2.71 -2.85
C THR A 115 -0.15 3.83 -3.85
N VAL A 116 -1.18 4.63 -4.16
CA VAL A 116 -1.11 5.76 -5.12
C VAL A 116 -1.71 7.01 -4.49
N ALA A 117 -1.07 8.16 -4.69
CA ALA A 117 -1.64 9.46 -4.38
C ALA A 117 -2.49 9.95 -5.58
N PRO A 118 -3.83 10.06 -5.43
CA PRO A 118 -4.74 10.30 -6.54
C PRO A 118 -4.62 11.70 -7.16
N GLU A 119 -4.02 12.66 -6.46
CA GLU A 119 -3.81 14.02 -6.96
C GLU A 119 -2.59 14.15 -7.90
N ARG A 120 -1.79 13.08 -8.04
CA ARG A 120 -0.60 13.11 -8.88
C ARG A 120 -0.98 13.08 -10.37
N PRO A 121 -0.29 13.84 -11.24
CA PRO A 121 -0.49 13.76 -12.68
C PRO A 121 -0.52 12.33 -13.23
N GLY A 122 -1.61 11.95 -13.89
CA GLY A 122 -1.82 10.61 -14.47
C GLY A 122 -2.30 9.54 -13.49
N ALA A 123 -2.53 9.87 -12.22
CA ALA A 123 -2.90 8.88 -11.20
C ALA A 123 -4.28 8.25 -11.45
N ILE A 124 -5.26 9.03 -11.91
CA ILE A 124 -6.62 8.53 -12.17
C ILE A 124 -6.60 7.47 -13.28
N GLU A 125 -5.87 7.74 -14.36
CA GLU A 125 -5.67 6.79 -15.46
C GLU A 125 -4.92 5.55 -15.00
N LEU A 126 -3.87 5.72 -14.19
CA LEU A 126 -3.11 4.61 -13.61
C LEU A 126 -3.99 3.71 -12.72
N ILE A 127 -4.80 4.31 -11.83
CA ILE A 127 -5.69 3.56 -10.93
C ILE A 127 -6.65 2.69 -11.76
N GLY A 128 -7.30 3.26 -12.77
CA GLY A 128 -8.19 2.51 -13.66
C GLY A 128 -7.47 1.41 -14.44
N TRP A 129 -6.28 1.71 -14.94
CA TRP A 129 -5.45 0.77 -15.69
C TRP A 129 -5.02 -0.44 -14.84
N LEU A 130 -4.56 -0.22 -13.60
CA LEU A 130 -4.19 -1.25 -12.63
C LEU A 130 -5.40 -2.09 -12.22
N THR A 131 -6.51 -1.44 -11.89
CA THR A 131 -7.75 -2.11 -11.47
C THR A 131 -8.29 -3.02 -12.58
N SER A 132 -8.25 -2.56 -13.84
CA SER A 132 -8.65 -3.38 -15.00
C SER A 132 -7.80 -4.65 -15.20
N ARG A 133 -6.62 -4.71 -14.58
CA ARG A 133 -5.68 -5.84 -14.62
C ARG A 133 -5.69 -6.67 -13.33
N GLY A 134 -6.65 -6.41 -12.44
CA GLY A 134 -6.83 -7.18 -11.20
C GLY A 134 -5.91 -6.76 -10.06
N VAL A 135 -5.12 -5.69 -10.21
CA VAL A 135 -4.35 -5.11 -9.10
C VAL A 135 -5.28 -4.24 -8.25
N ARG A 136 -5.24 -4.40 -6.93
CA ARG A 136 -5.94 -3.50 -6.02
C ARG A 136 -5.13 -2.23 -5.83
N VAL A 137 -5.82 -1.10 -5.79
CA VAL A 137 -5.18 0.20 -5.54
C VAL A 137 -5.69 0.77 -4.23
N SER A 138 -4.76 1.20 -3.41
CA SER A 138 -5.00 1.90 -2.15
C SER A 138 -4.60 3.36 -2.29
N LEU A 139 -5.41 4.28 -1.78
CA LEU A 139 -5.04 5.69 -1.74
C LEU A 139 -4.22 5.97 -0.48
N GLY A 140 -3.07 6.62 -0.61
CA GLY A 140 -2.18 6.88 0.52
C GLY A 140 -1.04 7.83 0.17
N HIS A 141 -0.31 8.29 1.18
CA HIS A 141 0.79 9.26 1.01
C HIS A 141 0.38 10.45 0.15
N SER A 142 -0.78 11.03 0.46
CA SER A 142 -1.52 11.93 -0.43
C SER A 142 -2.03 13.16 0.30
N ALA A 143 -1.85 14.33 -0.30
CA ALA A 143 -2.42 15.59 0.12
C ALA A 143 -3.79 15.88 -0.55
N ALA A 144 -4.40 14.87 -1.17
CA ALA A 144 -5.63 15.03 -1.94
C ALA A 144 -6.75 15.72 -1.17
N THR A 145 -7.48 16.59 -1.86
CA THR A 145 -8.79 17.04 -1.39
C THR A 145 -9.79 15.89 -1.42
N ILE A 146 -10.92 16.02 -0.72
CA ILE A 146 -12.01 15.04 -0.78
C ILE A 146 -12.49 14.77 -2.23
N VAL A 147 -12.46 15.78 -3.11
CA VAL A 147 -12.86 15.66 -4.51
C VAL A 147 -11.89 14.75 -5.26
N GLN A 148 -10.58 14.99 -5.13
CA GLN A 148 -9.54 14.17 -5.77
C GLN A 148 -9.51 12.74 -5.21
N ALA A 149 -9.72 12.58 -3.90
CA ALA A 149 -9.85 11.25 -3.30
C ALA A 149 -11.08 10.49 -3.88
N GLY A 150 -12.22 11.17 -4.01
CA GLY A 150 -13.42 10.61 -4.64
C GLY A 150 -13.21 10.26 -6.12
N GLU A 151 -12.39 11.03 -6.85
CA GLU A 151 -11.96 10.67 -8.21
C GLU A 151 -11.14 9.37 -8.23
N GLY A 152 -10.20 9.22 -7.29
CA GLY A 152 -9.42 8.00 -7.14
C GLY A 152 -10.28 6.76 -6.85
N TYR A 153 -11.23 6.87 -5.92
CA TYR A 153 -12.17 5.77 -5.63
C TYR A 153 -13.05 5.43 -6.83
N ARG A 154 -13.61 6.44 -7.51
CA ARG A 154 -14.39 6.23 -8.75
C ARG A 154 -13.58 5.59 -9.88
N ALA A 155 -12.27 5.81 -9.91
CA ALA A 155 -11.38 5.17 -10.87
C ALA A 155 -11.09 3.69 -10.55
N GLY A 156 -11.46 3.22 -9.35
CA GLY A 156 -11.35 1.82 -8.96
C GLY A 156 -10.47 1.54 -7.74
N ALA A 157 -9.91 2.56 -7.08
CA ALA A 157 -9.23 2.35 -5.81
C ALA A 157 -10.23 1.83 -4.76
N VAL A 158 -9.83 0.81 -3.99
CA VAL A 158 -10.72 0.07 -3.08
C VAL A 158 -10.36 0.25 -1.61
N SER A 159 -9.22 0.85 -1.30
CA SER A 159 -8.76 1.03 0.07
C SER A 159 -8.03 2.35 0.30
N THR A 160 -7.80 2.68 1.57
CA THR A 160 -6.91 3.75 2.01
C THR A 160 -5.79 3.18 2.87
N THR A 161 -4.54 3.48 2.52
CA THR A 161 -3.34 3.00 3.21
C THR A 161 -3.19 3.73 4.55
N HIS A 162 -2.90 2.96 5.61
CA HIS A 162 -2.66 3.40 7.00
C HIS A 162 -3.35 4.71 7.44
N LEU A 163 -4.69 4.70 7.46
CA LEU A 163 -5.57 5.84 7.75
C LEU A 163 -5.00 6.84 8.78
N PHE A 164 -5.06 8.12 8.42
CA PHE A 164 -4.49 9.30 9.08
C PHE A 164 -2.99 9.52 8.91
N ASN A 165 -2.21 8.49 8.62
CA ASN A 165 -0.76 8.62 8.46
C ASN A 165 -0.43 9.14 7.06
N ALA A 166 0.50 10.09 6.99
CA ALA A 166 0.97 10.65 5.72
C ALA A 166 -0.16 11.04 4.75
N MET A 167 -1.25 11.63 5.24
CA MET A 167 -2.35 12.07 4.36
C MET A 167 -2.95 13.41 4.78
N SER A 168 -3.74 14.02 3.89
CA SER A 168 -4.64 15.09 4.26
C SER A 168 -5.69 14.57 5.25
N GLY A 169 -5.73 15.19 6.43
CA GLY A 169 -6.52 14.74 7.56
C GLY A 169 -7.98 15.20 7.55
N VAL A 170 -8.56 15.27 8.74
CA VAL A 170 -9.90 15.80 8.98
C VAL A 170 -9.80 17.31 9.17
N ASP A 171 -10.41 18.07 8.26
CA ASP A 171 -10.56 19.51 8.36
C ASP A 171 -12.00 19.90 7.97
N HIS A 172 -12.57 20.85 8.70
CA HIS A 172 -13.98 21.24 8.57
C HIS A 172 -14.24 22.19 7.38
N HIS A 173 -13.23 22.88 6.88
CA HIS A 173 -13.31 23.77 5.72
C HIS A 173 -12.69 23.15 4.46
N ALA A 174 -11.71 22.27 4.62
CA ALA A 174 -10.99 21.61 3.53
C ALA A 174 -10.81 20.10 3.80
N PRO A 175 -11.90 19.32 3.82
CA PRO A 175 -11.84 17.88 4.08
C PRO A 175 -10.92 17.17 3.08
N GLY A 176 -10.04 16.30 3.59
CA GLY A 176 -9.02 15.58 2.83
C GLY A 176 -9.33 14.10 2.61
N LEU A 177 -8.28 13.35 2.30
CA LEU A 177 -8.32 11.91 2.06
C LEU A 177 -8.85 11.14 3.27
N ALA A 178 -8.48 11.53 4.50
CA ALA A 178 -8.99 10.86 5.70
C ALA A 178 -10.53 10.97 5.83
N VAL A 179 -11.10 12.14 5.50
CA VAL A 179 -12.56 12.31 5.49
C VAL A 179 -13.17 11.48 4.38
N ALA A 180 -12.63 11.58 3.15
CA ALA A 180 -13.10 10.80 2.00
C ALA A 180 -13.14 9.30 2.30
N ALA A 181 -12.05 8.78 2.88
CA ALA A 181 -11.91 7.41 3.31
C ALA A 181 -13.01 7.05 4.31
N LEU A 182 -13.13 7.76 5.44
CA LEU A 182 -14.11 7.49 6.48
C LEU A 182 -15.56 7.54 5.99
N THR A 183 -15.87 8.38 5.00
CA THR A 183 -17.25 8.57 4.51
C THR A 183 -17.64 7.69 3.31
N ALA A 184 -16.71 6.98 2.69
CA ALA A 184 -16.99 6.14 1.52
C ALA A 184 -17.32 4.69 1.92
N ASP A 185 -18.58 4.32 2.01
CA ASP A 185 -19.01 3.02 2.57
C ASP A 185 -18.41 1.77 1.87
N ASP A 186 -18.04 1.88 0.61
CA ASP A 186 -17.49 0.80 -0.23
C ASP A 186 -15.95 0.69 -0.21
N VAL A 187 -15.27 1.56 0.54
CA VAL A 187 -13.81 1.62 0.62
C VAL A 187 -13.31 1.04 1.95
N TYR A 188 -12.30 0.17 1.90
CA TYR A 188 -11.62 -0.32 3.10
C TYR A 188 -10.61 0.69 3.64
N VAL A 189 -10.32 0.65 4.94
CA VAL A 189 -9.25 1.46 5.52
C VAL A 189 -8.26 0.55 6.23
N GLU A 190 -6.98 0.70 5.95
CA GLU A 190 -5.92 0.11 6.73
C GLU A 190 -5.71 0.94 8.00
N LEU A 191 -5.46 0.29 9.13
CA LEU A 191 -5.16 0.94 10.40
C LEU A 191 -3.98 0.26 11.08
N ILE A 192 -2.94 1.04 11.41
CA ILE A 192 -1.86 0.59 12.29
C ILE A 192 -2.35 0.74 13.74
N ALA A 193 -2.85 -0.35 14.31
CA ALA A 193 -3.54 -0.35 15.62
C ALA A 193 -2.59 -0.50 16.82
N ASP A 194 -1.42 0.15 16.81
CA ASP A 194 -0.43 0.07 17.88
C ASP A 194 -0.66 1.10 19.02
N GLY A 195 -1.46 2.14 18.76
CA GLY A 195 -1.69 3.26 19.67
C GLY A 195 -0.62 4.35 19.62
N HIS A 196 0.39 4.20 18.76
CA HIS A 196 1.43 5.21 18.50
C HIS A 196 1.18 5.94 17.17
N HIS A 197 0.87 5.20 16.11
CA HIS A 197 0.53 5.78 14.81
C HIS A 197 -0.83 6.48 14.84
N VAL A 198 -1.80 5.84 15.50
CA VAL A 198 -3.14 6.41 15.69
C VAL A 198 -3.55 6.26 17.14
N ASP A 199 -3.78 7.39 17.80
CA ASP A 199 -4.26 7.43 19.18
C ASP A 199 -5.58 6.64 19.32
N ARG A 200 -5.68 5.83 20.37
CA ARG A 200 -6.85 4.96 20.64
C ARG A 200 -8.15 5.75 20.77
N ALA A 201 -8.09 7.03 21.14
CA ALA A 201 -9.26 7.91 21.21
C ALA A 201 -9.95 8.10 19.85
N VAL A 202 -9.25 7.90 18.73
CA VAL A 202 -9.81 8.02 17.37
C VAL A 202 -10.48 6.72 16.92
N TRP A 203 -10.16 5.57 17.50
CA TRP A 203 -10.68 4.29 17.02
C TRP A 203 -12.22 4.18 17.02
N PRO A 204 -12.96 4.75 17.99
CA PRO A 204 -14.42 4.73 17.95
C PRO A 204 -15.05 5.46 16.75
N ILE A 205 -14.42 6.50 16.17
CA ILE A 205 -14.97 7.11 14.96
C ILE A 205 -14.72 6.20 13.75
N ILE A 206 -13.58 5.53 13.70
CA ILE A 206 -13.25 4.58 12.62
C ILE A 206 -14.26 3.44 12.64
N THR A 207 -14.45 2.75 13.77
CA THR A 207 -15.35 1.58 13.83
C THR A 207 -16.82 1.92 13.61
N ARG A 208 -17.24 3.16 13.87
CA ARG A 208 -18.62 3.63 13.58
C ARG A 208 -18.84 3.96 12.11
N THR A 209 -17.80 4.43 11.43
CA THR A 209 -17.88 4.85 10.01
C THR A 209 -17.41 3.76 9.05
N LYS A 210 -16.65 2.81 9.55
CA LYS A 210 -16.13 1.61 8.88
C LYS A 210 -16.45 0.38 9.71
N PRO A 211 -17.74 -0.01 9.80
CA PRO A 211 -18.11 -1.25 10.47
C PRO A 211 -17.51 -2.44 9.73
N ALA A 212 -17.22 -3.50 10.50
CA ALA A 212 -16.75 -4.78 9.96
C ALA A 212 -17.84 -5.53 9.19
#